data_AF-A0A354FR31-F1
#
_entry.id   AF-A0A354FR31-F1
#
_cell.length_a   1.000
_cell.length_b   1.000
_cell.length_c   1.000
_cell.angle_alpha   90.00
_cell.angle_beta   90.00
_cell.angle_gamma   90.00
#
_symmetry.space_group_name_H-M   'P 1'
#
loop_
_entity.id
_entity.type
_entity.pdbx_description
1 polymer ?
#
loop_
_entity_poly.entity_id
_entity_poly.type
_entity_poly.pdbx_seq_one_letter_code
_entity_poly.pdbx_strand_id
1 'polypeptide(L)'
;MANYAINGFGRIGRMVLRSMTDDELKKVVAINDLTDNKTLAHLLKYDSSQGQFAREVSYDEGHIIVDGHKIHATAERDPANLPWGD
;
A
#
# COMPACT_ATOMS: atom_id res chain seq x y z
N MET A 1 19.23 3.15 -6.46
CA MET A 1 17.84 3.39 -6.92
C MET A 1 16.96 3.44 -5.67
N ALA A 2 16.05 4.40 -5.54
CA ALA A 2 15.29 4.57 -4.30
C ALA A 2 14.04 3.68 -4.32
N ASN A 3 13.83 2.93 -3.23
CA ASN A 3 12.60 2.19 -2.93
C ASN A 3 11.89 2.89 -1.77
N TYR A 4 10.56 2.79 -1.73
CA TYR A 4 9.72 3.45 -0.73
C TYR A 4 8.92 2.43 0.06
N ALA A 5 8.75 2.72 1.35
CA ALA A 5 7.80 2.05 2.22
C ALA A 5 6.82 3.07 2.83
N ILE A 6 5.56 2.67 3.02
CA ILE A 6 4.53 3.52 3.62
C ILE A 6 4.16 2.95 4.98
N ASN A 7 4.54 3.64 6.07
CA ASN A 7 4.13 3.27 7.42
C ASN A 7 2.88 4.08 7.82
N GLY A 8 1.74 3.40 7.90
CA GLY A 8 0.41 3.97 8.10
C GLY A 8 -0.34 4.15 6.77
N PHE A 9 -1.25 3.23 6.47
CA PHE A 9 -2.05 3.22 5.24
C PHE A 9 -3.45 3.81 5.43
N GLY A 10 -3.48 4.88 6.23
CA GLY A 10 -4.64 5.76 6.40
C GLY A 10 -4.88 6.66 5.19
N ARG A 11 -5.62 7.75 5.39
CA ARG A 11 -6.01 8.66 4.30
C ARG A 11 -4.82 9.16 3.48
N ILE A 12 -3.77 9.67 4.14
CA ILE A 12 -2.61 10.23 3.44
C ILE A 12 -1.80 9.14 2.74
N GLY A 13 -1.50 8.01 3.40
CA GLY A 13 -0.75 6.91 2.79
C GLY A 13 -1.42 6.38 1.51
N ARG A 14 -2.75 6.21 1.53
CA ARG A 14 -3.50 5.80 0.33
C ARG A 14 -3.48 6.87 -0.76
N MET A 15 -3.58 8.15 -0.41
CA MET A 15 -3.53 9.23 -1.40
C MET A 15 -2.16 9.36 -2.06
N VAL A 16 -1.09 9.20 -1.29
CA VAL A 16 0.28 9.16 -1.81
C VAL A 16 0.39 8.07 -2.87
N LEU A 17 -0.03 6.84 -2.55
CA LEU A 17 0.02 5.73 -3.50
C LEU A 17 -0.88 5.96 -4.73
N ARG A 18 -2.08 6.55 -4.55
CA ARG A 18 -2.97 6.89 -5.67
C ARG A 18 -2.42 7.98 -6.60
N SER A 19 -1.58 8.89 -6.07
CA SER A 19 -0.96 9.97 -6.86
C SER A 19 0.28 9.56 -7.64
N MET A 20 0.86 8.39 -7.34
CA MET A 20 2.09 7.92 -7.96
C MET A 20 1.90 7.55 -9.43
N THR A 21 2.91 7.90 -10.23
CA THR A 21 3.09 7.36 -11.58
C THR A 21 3.38 5.85 -11.54
N ASP A 22 3.27 5.17 -12.68
CA ASP A 22 3.57 3.72 -12.77
C ASP A 22 4.99 3.39 -12.28
N ASP A 23 5.96 4.24 -12.61
CA ASP A 23 7.36 4.04 -12.25
C ASP A 23 7.65 4.33 -10.78
N GLU A 24 6.85 5.19 -10.13
CA GLU A 24 6.94 5.44 -8.69
C GLU A 24 6.24 4.33 -7.90
N LEU A 25 5.08 3.88 -8.37
CA LEU A 25 4.32 2.80 -7.74
C LEU A 25 5.14 1.51 -7.68
N LYS A 26 5.86 1.17 -8.77
CA LYS A 26 6.76 0.01 -8.81
C LYS A 26 7.92 0.09 -7.81
N LYS A 27 8.23 1.28 -7.29
CA LYS A 27 9.26 1.48 -6.25
C LYS A 27 8.68 1.38 -4.85
N VAL A 28 7.36 1.34 -4.68
CA VAL A 28 6.74 1.03 -3.39
C VAL A 28 6.86 -0.47 -3.16
N VAL A 29 7.72 -0.85 -2.22
CA VAL A 29 8.02 -2.25 -1.95
C VAL A 29 7.24 -2.78 -0.75
N ALA A 30 6.84 -1.91 0.18
CA ALA A 30 6.12 -2.32 1.36
C ALA A 30 5.17 -1.26 1.95
N ILE A 31 4.14 -1.73 2.64
CA ILE A 31 3.16 -0.96 3.40
C ILE A 31 3.03 -1.60 4.78
N ASN A 32 2.96 -0.79 5.83
CA ASN A 32 2.62 -1.25 7.17
C ASN A 32 1.33 -0.57 7.66
N ASP A 33 0.36 -1.36 8.11
CA ASP A 33 -0.84 -0.87 8.80
C ASP A 33 -1.43 -2.00 9.67
N LEU A 34 -2.12 -1.65 10.76
CA LEU A 34 -2.67 -2.64 11.69
C LEU A 34 -3.97 -3.29 11.19
N THR A 35 -4.47 -2.85 10.05
CA THR A 35 -5.70 -3.34 9.40
C THR A 35 -5.39 -4.47 8.42
N ASP A 36 -6.31 -5.41 8.24
CA ASP A 36 -6.13 -6.52 7.31
C ASP A 36 -6.06 -6.10 5.83
N ASN A 37 -5.33 -6.86 5.01
CA ASN A 37 -5.08 -6.55 3.60
C ASN A 37 -6.36 -6.43 2.76
N LYS A 38 -7.40 -7.22 3.08
CA LYS A 38 -8.69 -7.15 2.38
C LYS A 38 -9.32 -5.78 2.57
N THR A 39 -9.36 -5.31 3.81
CA THR A 39 -9.90 -3.98 4.15
C THR A 39 -9.04 -2.88 3.54
N LEU A 40 -7.70 -2.96 3.64
CA LEU A 40 -6.80 -1.96 3.05
C LEU A 40 -6.94 -1.87 1.53
N ALA A 41 -7.03 -3.00 0.82
CA ALA A 41 -7.25 -3.04 -0.62
C ALA A 41 -8.60 -2.42 -0.99
N HIS A 42 -9.66 -2.70 -0.22
CA HIS A 42 -10.96 -2.08 -0.41
C HIS A 42 -10.90 -0.56 -0.24
N LEU A 43 -10.26 -0.07 0.83
CA LEU A 43 -10.10 1.35 1.12
C LEU A 43 -9.18 2.09 0.14
N LEU A 44 -8.27 1.38 -0.52
CA LEU A 44 -7.47 1.93 -1.61
C LEU A 44 -8.31 2.05 -2.88
N LYS A 45 -9.11 1.02 -3.21
CA LYS A 45 -9.95 0.99 -4.40
C LYS A 45 -11.11 1.98 -4.33
N TYR A 46 -11.69 2.19 -3.15
CA TYR A 46 -12.87 3.03 -2.96
C TYR A 46 -12.63 4.09 -1.90
N ASP A 47 -12.71 5.36 -2.30
CA ASP A 47 -12.65 6.51 -1.40
C ASP A 47 -13.88 7.40 -1.62
N SER A 48 -14.51 7.86 -0.54
CA SER A 48 -15.74 8.65 -0.61
C SER A 48 -15.53 10.05 -1.21
N SER A 49 -14.34 10.64 -1.02
CA SER A 49 -14.04 12.00 -1.51
C SER A 49 -13.34 11.97 -2.87
N GLN A 50 -12.50 10.97 -3.11
CA GLN A 50 -11.68 10.86 -4.33
C GLN A 50 -12.23 9.85 -5.34
N GLY A 51 -13.39 9.26 -5.04
CA GLY A 51 -14.02 8.24 -5.87
C GLY A 51 -13.20 6.95 -5.97
N GLN A 52 -13.57 6.15 -6.98
CA GLN A 52 -12.92 4.87 -7.25
C GLN A 52 -11.52 5.07 -7.84
N PHE A 53 -10.55 4.29 -7.36
CA PHE A 53 -9.23 4.24 -7.96
C PHE A 53 -9.30 3.47 -9.29
N ALA A 54 -8.81 4.07 -10.37
CA ALA A 54 -8.92 3.51 -11.72
C ALA A 54 -8.16 2.18 -11.89
N ARG A 55 -7.04 2.02 -11.17
CA ARG A 55 -6.16 0.84 -11.23
C ARG A 55 -6.83 -0.41 -10.69
N GLU A 56 -6.38 -1.57 -11.16
CA GLU A 56 -6.79 -2.85 -10.58
C GLU A 56 -6.17 -2.98 -9.19
N VAL A 57 -6.98 -3.32 -8.19
CA VAL A 57 -6.52 -3.52 -6.82
C VAL A 57 -7.04 -4.86 -6.33
N SER A 58 -6.12 -5.71 -5.86
CA SER A 58 -6.40 -6.98 -5.21
C SER A 58 -5.48 -7.18 -4.00
N TYR A 59 -5.59 -8.31 -3.32
CA TYR A 59 -4.79 -8.64 -2.16
C TYR A 59 -4.56 -10.14 -2.07
N ASP A 60 -3.50 -10.53 -1.37
CA ASP A 60 -3.28 -11.86 -0.84
C ASP A 60 -2.89 -11.78 0.64
N GLU A 61 -2.51 -12.90 1.26
CA GLU A 61 -2.17 -12.95 2.69
C GLU A 61 -1.01 -12.02 3.08
N GLY A 62 -0.08 -11.74 2.16
CA GLY A 62 1.13 -10.97 2.42
C GLY A 62 1.25 -9.67 1.64
N HIS A 63 0.29 -9.35 0.76
CA HIS A 63 0.43 -8.24 -0.18
C HIS A 63 -0.86 -7.47 -0.45
N ILE A 64 -0.68 -6.17 -0.70
CA ILE A 64 -1.59 -5.37 -1.52
C ILE A 64 -1.06 -5.40 -2.96
N ILE A 65 -1.93 -5.65 -3.93
CA ILE A 65 -1.55 -5.83 -5.33
C ILE A 65 -2.22 -4.74 -6.16
N VAL A 66 -1.42 -3.96 -6.89
CA VAL A 66 -1.92 -2.88 -7.76
C VAL A 66 -1.39 -3.07 -9.17
N ASP A 67 -2.28 -3.23 -10.16
CA ASP A 67 -1.93 -3.55 -11.56
C ASP A 67 -0.92 -4.72 -11.66
N GLY A 68 -1.08 -5.75 -10.82
CA GLY A 68 -0.19 -6.91 -10.74
C GLY A 68 1.12 -6.70 -9.97
N HIS A 69 1.46 -5.47 -9.59
CA HIS A 69 2.62 -5.17 -8.73
C HIS A 69 2.32 -5.54 -7.28
N LYS A 70 3.10 -6.45 -6.71
CA LYS A 70 2.95 -6.91 -5.32
C LYS A 70 3.70 -5.99 -4.37
N ILE A 71 2.98 -5.43 -3.41
CA ILE A 71 3.53 -4.57 -2.36
C ILE A 71 3.39 -5.34 -1.04
N HIS A 72 4.51 -5.62 -0.37
CA HIS A 72 4.50 -6.39 0.87
C HIS A 72 3.71 -5.63 1.95
N ALA A 73 2.80 -6.31 2.63
CA ALA A 73 1.93 -5.73 3.63
C ALA A 73 2.20 -6.35 5.00
N THR A 74 2.55 -5.52 5.98
CA THR A 74 2.82 -5.92 7.36
C THR A 74 1.82 -5.27 8.31
N ALA A 75 1.66 -5.87 9.50
CA ALA A 75 0.86 -5.35 10.59
C ALA A 75 1.68 -5.27 11.89
N GLU A 76 2.81 -4.57 11.83
CA GLU A 76 3.71 -4.38 12.96
C GLU A 76 3.44 -3.03 13.64
N ARG A 77 3.34 -3.05 14.96
CA ARG A 77 3.00 -1.87 15.77
C ARG A 77 4.22 -1.05 16.14
N ASP A 78 5.35 -1.70 16.40
CA ASP A 78 6.61 -1.04 16.72
C ASP A 78 7.41 -0.82 15.43
N PRO A 79 7.60 0.43 14.98
CA PRO A 79 8.37 0.72 13.78
C PRO A 79 9.81 0.20 13.80
N ALA A 80 10.38 -0.08 14.97
CA ALA A 80 11.72 -0.65 15.10
C ALA A 80 11.81 -2.11 14.61
N ASN A 81 10.70 -2.85 14.59
CA ASN A 81 10.64 -4.24 14.17
C ASN A 81 10.37 -4.40 12.66
N LEU A 82 10.16 -3.30 11.93
CA LEU A 82 9.85 -3.35 10.51
C LEU A 82 11.09 -3.73 9.69
N PRO A 83 11.05 -4.80 8.88
CA PRO A 83 12.21 -5.32 8.16
C PRO A 83 12.42 -4.55 6.84
N TRP A 84 12.58 -3.22 6.89
CA TRP A 84 12.67 -2.39 5.68
C TRP A 84 13.92 -2.65 4.82
N GLY A 85 14.96 -3.26 5.40
CA GLY A 85 16.23 -3.51 4.74
C GLY A 85 16.42 -4.93 4.22
N ASP A 86 15.47 -5.83 4.49
CA ASP A 86 15.49 -7.24 4.06
C ASP A 86 14.72 -7.43 2.76
#